data_AF-A0A3D2HYQ0-F1
#
_entry.id   AF-A0A3D2HYQ0-F1
#
_cell.length_a   1.000
_cell.length_b   1.000
_cell.length_c   1.000
_cell.angle_alpha   90.00
_cell.angle_beta   90.00
_cell.angle_gamma   90.00
#
_symmetry.space_group_name_H-M   'P 1'
#
loop_
_entity.id
_entity.type
_entity.pdbx_description
1 polymer ?
#
loop_
_entity_poly.entity_id
_entity_poly.type
_entity_poly.pdbx_seq_one_letter_code
_entity_poly.pdbx_strand_id
1 'polypeptide(L)'
;QERIANEILMYFRSQRKSAQDVSLSDYIDTGVDGAPLELMDVVAEDADLLEQICGREQAEQLHRAVERVLSPQERQVIVLRYGLDGQSPKRQREVAALTGISRSYVSRIEKRALEKLRQALDA
;
A
#
# COMPACT_ATOMS: atom_id res chain seq x y z
N GLN A 1 21.04 20.81 35.41
CA GLN A 1 19.88 21.05 34.52
C GLN A 1 20.15 22.18 33.53
N GLU A 2 20.75 23.31 33.95
CA GLU A 2 21.08 24.44 33.05
C GLU A 2 22.01 24.09 31.87
N ARG A 3 22.93 23.14 32.05
CA ARG A 3 23.88 22.75 31.01
C ARG A 3 23.22 22.10 29.80
N ILE A 4 22.21 21.25 30.05
CA ILE A 4 21.43 20.59 28.99
C ILE A 4 20.61 21.64 28.23
N ALA A 5 19.99 22.58 28.95
CA ALA A 5 19.24 23.67 28.33
C ALA A 5 20.13 24.54 27.44
N ASN A 6 21.36 24.84 27.86
CA ASN A 6 22.30 25.65 27.09
C ASN A 6 22.82 24.90 25.84
N GLU A 7 23.02 23.59 25.92
CA GLU A 7 23.38 22.74 24.77
C GLU A 7 22.25 22.65 23.75
N ILE A 8 21.00 22.49 24.20
CA ILE A 8 19.80 22.55 23.33
C ILE A 8 19.70 23.93 22.65
N LEU A 9 19.91 25.01 23.40
CA LEU A 9 19.85 26.38 22.88
C LEU A 9 20.95 26.65 21.84
N MET A 10 22.16 26.10 22.05
CA MET A 10 23.27 26.19 21.11
C MET A 10 23.02 25.36 19.85
N TYR A 11 22.40 24.18 19.97
CA TYR A 11 22.01 23.34 18.84
C TYR A 11 21.04 24.07 17.91
N PHE A 12 19.96 24.66 18.43
CA PHE A 12 19.02 25.46 17.62
C PHE A 12 19.63 26.75 17.07
N ARG A 13 20.53 27.43 17.82
CA ARG A 13 21.25 28.60 17.30
C ARG A 13 22.19 28.25 16.15
N SER A 14 22.81 27.08 16.18
CA SER A 14 23.66 26.58 15.08
C SER A 14 22.85 26.22 13.83
N GLN A 15 21.57 25.88 14.01
CA GLN A 15 20.59 25.70 12.92
C GLN A 15 20.07 27.01 12.34
N ARG A 16 20.42 28.21 12.83
CA ARG A 16 19.96 29.50 12.22
C ARG A 16 20.41 29.75 10.78
N LYS A 17 21.17 28.86 10.15
CA LYS A 17 21.34 28.84 8.69
C LYS A 17 20.15 28.19 7.94
N SER A 18 19.20 27.56 8.65
CA SER A 18 17.86 27.10 8.22
C SER A 18 16.75 27.91 8.89
N ALA A 19 16.68 29.21 8.62
CA ALA A 19 15.67 30.13 9.18
C ALA A 19 14.21 29.87 8.70
N GLN A 20 13.82 28.62 8.47
CA GLN A 20 12.50 28.21 7.97
C GLN A 20 11.84 27.10 8.80
N ASP A 21 12.43 26.69 9.93
CA ASP A 21 11.84 25.67 10.79
C ASP A 21 10.76 26.32 11.69
N VAL A 22 9.51 25.85 11.58
CA VAL A 22 8.34 26.26 12.38
C VAL A 22 7.76 25.07 13.15
N SER A 23 7.17 25.30 14.32
CA SER A 23 6.55 24.23 15.11
C SER A 23 5.15 23.92 14.58
N LEU A 24 4.79 22.64 14.54
CA LEU A 24 3.43 22.19 14.16
C LEU A 24 2.35 22.67 15.15
N SER A 25 2.73 23.00 16.38
CA SER A 25 1.85 23.55 17.40
C SER A 25 1.85 25.09 17.44
N ASP A 26 2.50 25.75 16.47
CA ASP A 26 2.44 27.21 16.40
C ASP A 26 1.06 27.66 15.93
N TYR A 27 0.52 28.68 16.61
CA TYR A 27 -0.78 29.27 16.28
C TYR A 27 -0.68 30.13 15.01
N ILE A 28 -1.61 29.91 14.08
CA ILE A 28 -1.70 30.66 12.83
C ILE A 28 -2.82 31.69 12.90
N ASP A 29 -3.98 31.29 13.43
CA ASP A 29 -5.18 32.12 13.46
C ASP A 29 -6.13 31.71 14.59
N THR A 30 -7.26 32.40 14.71
CA THR A 30 -8.38 32.04 15.57
C THR A 30 -9.48 31.38 14.75
N GLY A 31 -9.86 30.16 15.12
CA GLY A 31 -10.95 29.40 14.51
C GLY A 31 -12.31 30.08 14.66
N VAL A 32 -13.30 29.59 13.91
CA VAL A 32 -14.68 30.12 13.88
C VAL A 32 -15.40 30.08 15.24
N ASP A 33 -14.91 29.26 16.16
CA ASP A 33 -15.35 29.07 17.54
C ASP A 33 -14.48 29.81 18.58
N GLY A 34 -13.46 30.53 18.14
CA GLY A 34 -12.50 31.25 18.99
C GLY A 34 -11.38 30.37 19.56
N ALA A 35 -11.30 29.09 19.18
CA ALA A 35 -10.16 28.25 19.52
C ALA A 35 -8.92 28.66 18.70
N PRO A 36 -7.70 28.59 19.26
CA PRO A 36 -6.49 28.80 18.48
C PRO A 36 -6.37 27.72 17.40
N LEU A 37 -6.17 28.13 16.14
CA LEU A 37 -5.89 27.25 15.02
C LEU A 37 -4.38 27.02 14.94
N GLU A 38 -3.94 25.78 15.13
CA GLU A 38 -2.53 25.39 15.07
C GLU A 38 -2.13 25.01 13.63
N LEU A 39 -0.84 25.08 13.30
CA LEU A 39 -0.34 24.69 11.98
C LEU A 39 -0.74 23.26 11.63
N MET A 40 -0.70 22.33 12.58
CA MET A 40 -1.12 20.93 12.40
C MET A 40 -2.59 20.77 11.96
N ASP A 41 -3.48 21.69 12.32
CA ASP A 41 -4.90 21.62 11.96
C ASP A 41 -5.16 21.91 10.48
N VAL A 42 -4.21 22.57 9.82
CA VAL A 42 -4.29 23.00 8.41
C VAL A 42 -3.41 22.14 7.51
N VAL A 43 -2.54 21.29 8.08
CA VAL A 43 -1.75 20.34 7.29
C VAL A 43 -2.68 19.26 6.73
N ALA A 44 -2.98 19.39 5.44
CA ALA A 44 -3.59 18.31 4.68
C ALA A 44 -2.49 17.38 4.15
N GLU A 45 -2.72 16.07 4.26
CA GLU A 45 -1.90 15.07 3.59
C GLU A 45 -2.58 14.76 2.25
N ASP A 46 -1.83 14.79 1.14
CA ASP A 46 -2.30 14.35 -0.19
C ASP A 46 -2.41 12.81 -0.28
N ALA A 47 -2.84 12.18 0.81
CA ALA A 47 -3.07 10.76 0.90
C ALA A 47 -4.57 10.49 0.83
N ASP A 48 -5.02 9.84 -0.25
CA ASP A 48 -6.36 9.27 -0.30
C ASP A 48 -6.40 8.02 0.61
N LEU A 49 -6.60 8.26 1.91
CA LEU A 49 -6.74 7.22 2.93
C LEU A 49 -7.83 6.22 2.58
N LEU A 50 -8.92 6.69 1.94
CA LEU A 50 -10.02 5.83 1.52
C LEU A 50 -9.54 4.88 0.42
N GLU A 51 -8.84 5.37 -0.60
CA GLU A 51 -8.28 4.54 -1.66
C GLU A 51 -7.29 3.50 -1.10
N GLN A 52 -6.44 3.87 -0.15
CA GLN A 52 -5.50 2.95 0.49
C GLN A 52 -6.20 1.82 1.27
N ILE A 53 -7.25 2.15 2.03
CA ILE A 53 -8.02 1.17 2.79
C ILE A 53 -8.78 0.24 1.84
N CYS A 54 -9.47 0.80 0.84
CA CYS A 54 -10.19 0.01 -0.15
C CYS A 54 -9.24 -0.93 -0.93
N GLY A 55 -8.05 -0.46 -1.29
CA GLY A 55 -7.04 -1.28 -1.97
C GLY A 55 -6.59 -2.48 -1.13
N ARG A 56 -6.41 -2.29 0.18
CA ARG A 56 -6.08 -3.39 1.11
C ARG A 56 -7.21 -4.40 1.22
N GLU A 57 -8.44 -3.94 1.39
CA GLU A 57 -9.60 -4.84 1.48
C GLU A 57 -9.79 -5.66 0.20
N GLN A 58 -9.66 -5.04 -0.97
CA GLN A 58 -9.73 -5.71 -2.26
C GLN A 58 -8.64 -6.77 -2.42
N ALA A 59 -7.40 -6.47 -2.00
CA ALA A 59 -6.30 -7.44 -2.02
C ALA A 59 -6.60 -8.65 -1.12
N GLU A 60 -7.09 -8.42 0.09
CA GLU A 60 -7.49 -9.50 1.00
C GLU A 60 -8.66 -10.34 0.47
N GLN A 61 -9.64 -9.72 -0.18
CA GLN A 61 -10.73 -10.43 -0.83
C GLN A 61 -10.21 -11.32 -1.98
N LEU A 62 -9.30 -10.81 -2.81
CA LEU A 62 -8.67 -11.58 -3.88
C LEU A 62 -7.90 -12.78 -3.32
N HIS A 63 -7.07 -12.57 -2.28
CA HIS A 63 -6.32 -13.67 -1.64
C HIS A 63 -7.26 -14.76 -1.10
N ARG A 64 -8.33 -14.37 -0.42
CA ARG A 64 -9.35 -15.32 0.06
C ARG A 64 -10.04 -16.05 -1.08
N ALA A 65 -10.39 -15.36 -2.16
CA ALA A 65 -11.01 -15.98 -3.33
C ALA A 65 -10.08 -17.00 -3.98
N VAL A 66 -8.81 -16.64 -4.19
CA VAL A 66 -7.76 -17.52 -4.73
C VAL A 66 -7.62 -18.80 -3.93
N GLU A 67 -7.62 -18.71 -2.60
CA GLU A 67 -7.54 -19.89 -1.72
C GLU A 67 -8.83 -20.73 -1.70
N ARG A 68 -9.99 -20.08 -1.81
CA ARG A 68 -11.30 -20.73 -1.66
C ARG A 68 -11.77 -21.45 -2.93
N VAL A 69 -11.60 -20.85 -4.10
CA VAL A 69 -12.28 -21.30 -5.34
C VAL A 69 -11.37 -21.96 -6.35
N LEU A 70 -10.06 -21.75 -6.25
CA LEU A 70 -9.09 -22.36 -7.16
C LEU A 70 -8.56 -23.67 -6.61
N SER A 71 -8.42 -24.65 -7.49
CA SER A 71 -7.66 -25.87 -7.18
C SER A 71 -6.18 -25.55 -6.96
N PRO A 72 -5.40 -26.42 -6.28
CA PRO A 72 -3.97 -26.18 -6.06
C PRO A 72 -3.18 -25.89 -7.35
N GLN A 73 -3.54 -26.57 -8.45
CA GLN A 73 -2.90 -26.35 -9.76
C GLN A 73 -3.28 -24.99 -10.37
N GLU A 74 -4.56 -24.61 -10.32
CA GLU A 74 -5.02 -23.29 -10.78
C GLU A 74 -4.37 -22.17 -9.97
N ARG A 75 -4.34 -22.31 -8.64
CA ARG A 75 -3.68 -21.37 -7.73
C ARG A 75 -2.21 -21.20 -8.08
N GLN A 76 -1.46 -22.29 -8.26
CA GLN A 76 -0.05 -22.23 -8.63
C GLN A 76 0.17 -21.48 -9.94
N VAL A 77 -0.65 -21.75 -10.97
CA VAL A 77 -0.57 -21.04 -12.25
C VAL A 77 -0.87 -19.55 -12.08
N ILE A 78 -1.93 -19.19 -11.36
CA ILE A 78 -2.34 -17.80 -11.17
C ILE A 78 -1.31 -17.00 -10.34
N VAL A 79 -0.81 -17.58 -9.24
CA VAL A 79 0.24 -16.94 -8.42
C VAL A 79 1.47 -16.62 -9.27
N LEU A 80 1.95 -17.57 -10.08
CA LEU A 80 3.10 -17.34 -10.95
C LEU A 80 2.82 -16.37 -12.10
N ARG A 81 1.60 -16.39 -12.67
CA ARG A 81 1.22 -15.52 -13.80
C ARG A 81 1.15 -14.05 -13.39
N TYR A 82 0.72 -13.77 -12.16
CA TYR A 82 0.41 -12.41 -11.69
C TYR A 82 1.29 -11.93 -10.53
N GLY A 83 2.18 -12.78 -9.99
CA GLY A 83 3.09 -12.38 -8.93
C GLY A 83 2.41 -12.19 -7.56
N LEU A 84 1.36 -12.97 -7.28
CA LEU A 84 0.57 -12.82 -6.04
C LEU A 84 1.34 -13.24 -4.77
N ASP A 85 2.55 -13.76 -4.92
CA ASP A 85 3.51 -14.10 -3.87
C ASP A 85 4.63 -13.05 -3.71
N GLY A 86 4.46 -11.87 -4.33
CA GLY A 86 5.45 -10.79 -4.31
C GLY A 86 6.59 -10.96 -5.33
N GLN A 87 6.55 -12.01 -6.16
CA GLN A 87 7.51 -12.19 -7.26
C GLN A 87 7.04 -11.46 -8.52
N SER A 88 7.96 -11.22 -9.47
CA SER A 88 7.58 -10.64 -10.75
C SER A 88 6.66 -11.58 -11.56
N PRO A 89 5.58 -11.05 -12.18
CA PRO A 89 4.68 -11.80 -13.04
C PRO A 89 5.43 -12.55 -14.16
N LYS A 90 5.08 -13.81 -14.40
CA LYS A 90 5.71 -14.66 -15.43
C LYS A 90 4.79 -14.88 -16.61
N ARG A 91 5.32 -14.87 -17.84
CA ARG A 91 4.58 -15.20 -19.07
C ARG A 91 4.16 -16.67 -19.07
N GLN A 92 3.09 -17.01 -19.80
CA GLN A 92 2.59 -18.39 -19.90
C GLN A 92 3.66 -19.43 -20.28
N ARG A 93 4.61 -19.08 -21.16
CA ARG A 93 5.71 -19.96 -21.57
C ARG A 93 6.68 -20.26 -20.41
N GLU A 94 6.89 -19.30 -19.52
CA GLU A 94 7.77 -19.41 -18.36
C GLU A 94 7.08 -20.23 -17.27
N VAL A 95 5.78 -19.99 -17.05
CA VAL A 95 4.96 -20.81 -16.16
C VAL A 95 4.89 -22.25 -16.64
N ALA A 96 4.72 -22.47 -17.95
CA ALA A 96 4.74 -23.80 -18.56
C ALA A 96 6.06 -24.54 -18.27
N ALA A 97 7.20 -23.87 -18.43
CA ALA A 97 8.50 -24.42 -18.12
C ALA A 97 8.64 -24.79 -16.62
N LEU A 98 8.12 -23.95 -15.72
CA LEU A 98 8.18 -24.19 -14.27
C LEU A 98 7.23 -25.28 -13.78
N THR A 99 6.07 -25.44 -14.42
CA THR A 99 5.01 -26.37 -14.00
C THR A 99 5.03 -27.70 -14.75
N GLY A 100 5.90 -27.84 -15.76
CA GLY A 100 6.05 -29.09 -16.53
C GLY A 100 4.87 -29.39 -17.47
N ILE A 101 4.03 -28.40 -17.77
CA ILE A 101 2.88 -28.55 -18.68
C ILE A 101 2.98 -27.65 -19.90
N SER A 102 2.24 -27.97 -20.96
CA SER A 102 2.28 -27.16 -22.19
C SER A 102 1.76 -25.74 -21.97
N ARG A 103 2.32 -24.76 -22.70
CA ARG A 103 1.82 -23.37 -22.73
C ARG A 103 0.32 -23.31 -23.01
N SER A 104 -0.17 -24.11 -23.95
CA SER A 104 -1.60 -24.16 -24.28
C SER A 104 -2.44 -24.66 -23.11
N TYR A 105 -1.92 -25.59 -22.31
CA TYR A 105 -2.62 -26.04 -21.11
C TYR A 105 -2.61 -24.99 -20.00
N VAL A 106 -1.50 -24.29 -19.78
CA VAL A 106 -1.44 -23.11 -18.88
C VAL A 106 -2.50 -22.08 -19.27
N SER A 107 -2.61 -21.75 -20.56
CA SER A 107 -3.63 -20.81 -21.06
C SER A 107 -5.07 -21.26 -20.73
N ARG A 108 -5.37 -22.55 -20.87
CA ARG A 108 -6.70 -23.10 -20.50
C ARG A 108 -6.95 -23.09 -19.00
N ILE A 109 -5.92 -23.29 -18.18
CA ILE A 109 -6.01 -23.20 -16.72
C ILE A 109 -6.27 -21.74 -16.31
N GLU A 110 -5.46 -20.80 -16.82
CA GLU A 110 -5.60 -19.37 -16.57
C GLU A 110 -7.00 -18.87 -16.91
N LYS A 111 -7.51 -19.20 -18.11
CA LYS A 111 -8.87 -18.79 -18.52
C LYS A 111 -9.95 -19.31 -17.57
N ARG A 112 -9.88 -20.57 -17.14
CA ARG A 112 -10.85 -21.15 -16.20
C ARG A 112 -10.74 -20.55 -14.80
N ALA A 113 -9.52 -20.36 -14.31
CA ALA A 113 -9.28 -19.79 -12.99
C ALA A 113 -9.77 -18.33 -12.92
N LEU A 114 -9.53 -17.51 -13.95
CA LEU A 114 -10.03 -16.14 -14.02
C LEU A 114 -11.56 -16.08 -14.03
N GLU A 115 -12.22 -17.00 -14.74
CA GLU A 115 -13.69 -17.07 -14.74
C GLU A 115 -14.24 -17.41 -13.34
N LYS A 116 -13.61 -18.36 -12.63
CA LYS A 116 -13.97 -18.70 -11.24
C LYS A 116 -13.77 -17.52 -10.28
N LEU A 117 -12.64 -16.83 -10.41
CA LEU A 117 -12.33 -15.66 -9.58
C LEU A 117 -13.33 -14.53 -9.83
N ARG A 118 -13.67 -14.27 -11.10
CA ARG A 118 -14.69 -13.29 -11.48
C ARG A 118 -16.03 -13.59 -10.79
N GLN A 119 -16.52 -14.82 -10.93
CA GLN A 119 -17.78 -15.24 -10.30
C GLN A 119 -17.75 -15.15 -8.76
N ALA A 120 -16.57 -15.32 -8.15
CA ALA A 120 -16.42 -15.27 -6.69
C ALA A 120 -16.26 -13.85 -6.12
N LEU A 121 -15.93 -12.88 -6.96
CA LEU A 121 -15.73 -11.47 -6.60
C LEU A 121 -16.91 -10.58 -7.02
N ASP A 122 -17.62 -10.96 -8.08
CA ASP A 122 -18.85 -10.28 -8.55
C ASP A 122 -20.11 -10.70 -7.76
N ALA A 123 -20.00 -11.71 -6.88
CA ALA A 123 -21.08 -12.25 -6.05
C ALA A 123 -20.99 -11.75 -4.61
#